data_AF-A0AAU9Q7G3-F1
#
_entry.id   AF-A0AAU9Q7G3-F1
#
_cell.length_a   1.000
_cell.length_b   1.000
_cell.length_c   1.000
_cell.angle_alpha   90.00
_cell.angle_beta   90.00
_cell.angle_gamma   90.00
#
_symmetry.space_group_name_H-M   'P 1'
#
loop_
_entity.id
_entity.type
_entity.pdbx_description
1 polymer ?
#
loop_
_entity_poly.entity_id
_entity_poly.type
_entity_poly.pdbx_seq_one_letter_code
_entity_poly.pdbx_strand_id
1 'polypeptide(L)'
;MRLLSGFSSKEWLLTAVMLGGLTAYAVYHSNQRTSDARTAAIQVIFADMQYHVSILNQNAKAFKQDHGADQCVLTAAGYQEFYNGYPETQSECGEQVSFFDNLTITDEMKQTDLIFIENNQYSMVGYGNDESPEALMAGKCYAYYRMDGKGADGHSFKVDTSRC
;
A
#
# COMPACT_ATOMS: atom_id res chain seq x y z
N MET A 1 -51.18 -23.50 -26.35
CA MET A 1 -50.01 -23.18 -25.51
C MET A 1 -49.85 -24.26 -24.44
N ARG A 2 -48.90 -25.20 -24.61
CA ARG A 2 -48.48 -26.11 -23.53
C ARG A 2 -47.23 -25.49 -22.90
N LEU A 3 -47.44 -24.61 -21.93
CA LEU A 3 -46.35 -24.08 -21.11
C LEU A 3 -46.36 -24.89 -19.80
N LEU A 4 -45.17 -25.36 -19.42
CA LEU A 4 -44.81 -25.96 -18.13
C LEU A 4 -45.19 -27.44 -17.96
N SER A 5 -44.44 -28.34 -18.61
CA SER A 5 -44.13 -29.62 -17.96
C SER A 5 -43.27 -29.30 -16.73
N GLY A 6 -43.83 -29.51 -15.54
CA GLY A 6 -43.12 -29.27 -14.28
C GLY A 6 -41.80 -30.05 -14.25
N PHE A 7 -40.70 -29.32 -14.07
CA PHE A 7 -39.37 -29.88 -13.86
C PHE A 7 -39.42 -30.97 -12.78
N SER A 8 -38.80 -32.11 -13.04
CA SER A 8 -38.67 -33.19 -12.06
C SER A 8 -37.83 -32.72 -10.86
N SER A 9 -38.16 -33.18 -9.64
CA SER A 9 -37.37 -32.88 -8.45
C SER A 9 -35.89 -33.26 -8.60
N LYS A 10 -35.58 -34.28 -9.43
CA LYS A 10 -34.20 -34.68 -9.73
C LYS A 10 -33.48 -33.67 -10.63
N GLU A 11 -34.20 -33.07 -11.58
CA GLU A 11 -33.65 -32.04 -12.48
C GLU A 11 -33.37 -30.76 -11.71
N TRP A 12 -34.28 -30.33 -10.83
CA TRP A 12 -34.05 -29.21 -9.92
C TRP A 12 -32.81 -29.41 -9.03
N LEU A 13 -32.66 -30.61 -8.49
CA LEU A 13 -31.53 -30.94 -7.62
C LEU A 13 -30.21 -30.94 -8.40
N LEU A 14 -30.21 -31.46 -9.64
CA LEU A 14 -29.05 -31.41 -10.52
C LEU A 14 -28.67 -29.97 -10.87
N THR A 15 -29.66 -29.13 -11.22
CA THR A 15 -29.43 -27.71 -11.55
C THR A 15 -28.88 -26.94 -10.35
N ALA A 16 -29.41 -27.17 -9.14
CA ALA A 16 -28.93 -26.53 -7.93
C ALA A 16 -27.47 -26.91 -7.60
N VAL A 17 -27.10 -28.18 -7.75
CA VAL A 17 -25.72 -28.63 -7.52
C VAL A 17 -24.76 -28.03 -8.55
N MET A 18 -25.14 -27.98 -9.83
CA MET A 18 -24.31 -27.41 -10.88
C MET A 18 -24.12 -25.90 -10.71
N LEU A 19 -25.19 -25.16 -10.39
CA LEU A 19 -25.10 -23.72 -10.08
C LEU A 19 -24.28 -23.46 -8.81
N GLY A 20 -24.46 -24.28 -7.77
CA GLY A 20 -23.66 -24.20 -6.54
C GLY A 20 -22.16 -24.39 -6.81
N GLY A 21 -21.81 -25.40 -7.62
CA GLY A 21 -20.41 -25.63 -8.01
C GLY A 21 -19.81 -24.50 -8.84
N LEU A 22 -20.56 -24.00 -9.84
CA LEU A 22 -20.11 -22.90 -10.70
C LEU A 22 -19.94 -21.59 -9.92
N THR A 23 -20.87 -21.28 -9.02
CA THR A 23 -20.78 -20.08 -8.17
C THR A 23 -19.59 -20.16 -7.21
N ALA A 24 -19.38 -21.30 -6.54
CA ALA A 24 -18.22 -21.49 -5.67
C ALA A 24 -16.89 -21.35 -6.44
N TYR A 25 -16.80 -21.95 -7.63
CA TYR A 25 -15.63 -21.84 -8.51
C TYR A 25 -15.38 -20.38 -8.96
N ALA A 26 -16.44 -19.68 -9.38
CA ALA A 26 -16.34 -18.29 -9.81
C ALA A 26 -15.90 -17.37 -8.67
N VAL A 27 -16.46 -17.53 -7.46
CA VAL A 27 -16.08 -16.77 -6.28
C VAL A 27 -14.62 -17.03 -5.91
N TYR A 28 -14.19 -18.29 -5.89
CA TYR A 28 -12.80 -18.65 -5.58
C TYR A 28 -11.81 -17.99 -6.55
N HIS A 29 -12.03 -18.11 -7.85
CA HIS A 29 -11.14 -17.50 -8.84
C HIS A 29 -11.22 -15.98 -8.87
N SER A 30 -12.39 -15.40 -8.60
CA SER A 30 -12.53 -13.95 -8.46
C SER A 30 -11.69 -13.45 -7.28
N ASN A 31 -11.81 -14.08 -6.11
CA ASN A 31 -11.04 -13.71 -4.92
C ASN A 31 -9.53 -13.85 -5.15
N GLN A 32 -9.09 -14.92 -5.82
CA GLN A 32 -7.68 -15.11 -6.15
C GLN A 32 -7.16 -14.00 -7.05
N ARG A 33 -7.89 -13.63 -8.12
CA ARG A 33 -7.50 -12.53 -9.00
C ARG A 33 -7.44 -11.20 -8.27
N THR A 34 -8.39 -10.93 -7.37
CA THR A 34 -8.37 -9.73 -6.53
C THR A 34 -7.15 -9.72 -5.62
N SER A 35 -6.84 -10.84 -4.95
CA SER A 35 -5.64 -11.00 -4.11
C SER A 35 -4.35 -10.75 -4.88
N ASP A 36 -4.22 -11.34 -6.07
CA ASP A 36 -3.03 -11.17 -6.92
C ASP A 36 -2.86 -9.71 -7.36
N ALA A 37 -3.96 -9.05 -7.74
CA ALA A 37 -3.96 -7.63 -8.10
C ALA A 37 -3.57 -6.73 -6.92
N ARG A 38 -4.12 -6.99 -5.72
CA ARG A 38 -3.78 -6.27 -4.48
C ARG A 38 -2.32 -6.45 -4.12
N THR A 39 -1.81 -7.67 -4.20
CA THR A 39 -0.41 -8.00 -3.98
C THR A 39 0.49 -7.23 -4.93
N ALA A 40 0.19 -7.25 -6.23
CA ALA A 40 0.97 -6.52 -7.23
C ALA A 40 0.95 -5.01 -6.97
N ALA A 41 -0.19 -4.43 -6.63
CA ALA A 41 -0.31 -3.01 -6.30
C ALA A 41 0.59 -2.62 -5.12
N ILE A 42 0.52 -3.37 -4.00
CA ILE A 42 1.36 -3.11 -2.82
C ILE A 42 2.84 -3.26 -3.15
N GLN A 43 3.23 -4.26 -3.95
CA GLN A 43 4.62 -4.46 -4.35
C GLN A 43 5.14 -3.33 -5.25
N VAL A 44 4.31 -2.83 -6.17
CA VAL A 44 4.66 -1.68 -7.01
C VAL A 44 4.87 -0.43 -6.16
N ILE A 45 3.94 -0.12 -5.24
CA ILE A 45 4.08 1.04 -4.36
C ILE A 45 5.31 0.87 -3.46
N PHE A 46 5.54 -0.33 -2.91
CA PHE A 46 6.72 -0.60 -2.09
C PHE A 46 8.03 -0.36 -2.85
N ALA A 47 8.11 -0.80 -4.10
CA ALA A 47 9.27 -0.54 -4.95
C ALA A 47 9.44 0.96 -5.22
N ASP A 48 8.34 1.69 -5.44
CA ASP A 48 8.34 3.14 -5.63
C ASP A 48 8.86 3.88 -4.37
N MET A 49 8.39 3.49 -3.19
CA MET A 49 8.86 4.02 -1.90
C MET A 49 10.38 3.85 -1.74
N GLN A 50 10.91 2.66 -2.03
CA GLN A 50 12.36 2.39 -1.95
C GLN A 50 13.15 3.22 -2.95
N TYR A 51 12.63 3.35 -4.18
CA TYR A 51 13.25 4.13 -5.24
C TYR A 51 13.31 5.62 -4.88
N HIS A 52 12.20 6.20 -4.44
CA HIS A 52 12.12 7.61 -4.07
C HIS A 52 13.02 7.93 -2.88
N VAL A 53 13.02 7.12 -1.82
CA VAL A 53 13.94 7.32 -0.69
C VAL A 53 15.40 7.22 -1.12
N SER A 54 15.74 6.32 -2.04
CA SER A 54 17.10 6.21 -2.59
C SER A 54 17.51 7.47 -3.35
N ILE A 55 16.63 8.02 -4.20
CA ILE A 55 16.89 9.29 -4.90
C ILE A 55 17.06 10.43 -3.91
N LEU A 56 16.13 10.57 -2.96
CA LEU A 56 16.15 11.62 -1.96
C LEU A 56 17.43 11.53 -1.10
N ASN A 57 17.87 10.32 -0.75
CA ASN A 57 19.13 10.09 -0.05
C ASN A 57 20.37 10.47 -0.88
N GLN A 58 20.39 10.16 -2.18
CA GLN A 58 21.48 10.57 -3.06
C GLN A 58 21.54 12.09 -3.22
N ASN A 59 20.39 12.74 -3.34
CA ASN A 59 20.30 14.20 -3.37
C ASN A 59 20.81 14.81 -2.05
N ALA A 60 20.38 14.29 -0.90
CA ALA A 60 20.85 14.71 0.41
C ALA A 60 22.38 14.61 0.55
N LYS A 61 22.99 13.52 0.06
CA LYS A 61 24.45 13.36 0.02
C LYS A 61 25.14 14.40 -0.86
N ALA A 62 24.55 14.77 -1.99
CA ALA A 62 25.08 15.83 -2.85
C ALA A 62 25.10 17.20 -2.15
N PHE A 63 24.17 17.44 -1.22
CA PHE A 63 24.12 18.63 -0.37
C PHE A 63 24.96 18.55 0.91
N LYS A 64 25.77 17.49 1.08
CA LYS A 64 26.67 17.28 2.23
C LYS A 64 25.94 17.28 3.58
N GLN A 65 24.83 16.56 3.69
CA GLN A 65 24.20 16.36 4.99
C GLN A 65 25.13 15.58 5.93
N ASP A 66 25.56 16.24 7.01
CA ASP A 66 26.32 15.62 8.09
C ASP A 66 25.43 14.66 8.89
N HIS A 67 26.02 13.60 9.45
CA HIS A 67 25.28 12.59 10.22
C HIS A 67 24.59 13.24 11.44
N GLY A 68 23.28 13.00 11.58
CA GLY A 68 22.48 13.47 12.72
C GLY A 68 22.03 14.94 12.67
N ALA A 69 22.14 15.62 11.52
CA ALA A 69 21.58 16.96 11.33
C ALA A 69 20.20 16.91 10.65
N ASP A 70 19.21 17.56 11.25
CA ASP A 70 17.93 17.86 10.61
C ASP A 70 18.12 18.97 9.59
N GLN A 71 17.68 18.75 8.35
CA GLN A 71 17.78 19.75 7.30
C GLN A 71 16.57 19.74 6.37
N CYS A 72 16.09 20.94 6.07
CA CYS A 72 15.06 21.18 5.06
C CYS A 72 15.69 21.32 3.67
N VAL A 73 15.35 20.41 2.75
CA VAL A 73 15.82 20.43 1.36
C VAL A 73 14.64 20.64 0.42
N LEU A 74 14.78 21.52 -0.56
CA LEU A 74 13.77 21.74 -1.59
C LEU A 74 13.77 20.58 -2.60
N THR A 75 12.66 19.84 -2.66
CA THR A 75 12.36 18.79 -3.64
C THR A 75 11.37 19.27 -4.69
N ALA A 76 10.98 18.39 -5.62
CA ALA A 76 9.93 18.68 -6.59
C ALA A 76 8.53 18.84 -5.94
N ALA A 77 8.31 18.24 -4.76
CA ALA A 77 7.06 18.32 -4.02
C ALA A 77 7.01 19.51 -3.04
N GLY A 78 8.17 20.08 -2.68
CA GLY A 78 8.28 21.20 -1.75
C GLY A 78 9.46 21.04 -0.80
N TYR A 79 9.43 21.71 0.35
CA TYR A 79 10.48 21.56 1.36
C TYR A 79 10.26 20.25 2.13
N GLN A 80 11.21 19.33 1.99
CA GLN A 80 11.23 18.05 2.69
C GLN A 80 12.29 18.08 3.78
N GLU A 81 11.90 17.67 4.98
CA GLU A 81 12.81 17.44 6.10
C GLU A 81 13.57 16.12 5.91
N PHE A 82 14.85 16.13 6.27
CA PHE A 82 15.72 14.96 6.24
C PHE A 82 16.43 14.78 7.57
N TYR A 83 16.54 13.54 8.01
CA TYR A 83 17.38 13.11 9.11
C TYR A 83 18.35 12.02 8.66
N ASN A 84 19.65 12.21 8.94
CA ASN A 84 20.71 11.30 8.52
C ASN A 84 20.71 10.98 7.00
N GLY A 85 20.33 11.96 6.18
CA GLY A 85 20.24 11.78 4.73
C GLY A 85 18.97 11.09 4.25
N TYR A 86 18.00 10.76 5.10
CA TYR A 86 16.74 10.13 4.72
C TYR A 86 15.55 11.06 4.97
N PRO A 87 14.54 11.06 4.09
CA PRO A 87 13.39 11.95 4.24
C PRO A 87 12.56 11.55 5.46
N GLU A 88 12.20 12.53 6.29
CA GLU A 88 11.28 12.28 7.39
C GLU A 88 9.89 11.89 6.86
N THR A 89 9.19 11.09 7.65
CA THR A 89 7.85 10.58 7.30
C THR A 89 6.79 11.68 7.24
N GLN A 90 6.98 12.77 7.99
CA GLN A 90 6.25 14.03 7.87
C GLN A 90 7.26 15.17 7.94
N SER A 91 7.18 16.10 6.98
CA SER A 91 8.05 17.28 6.95
C SER A 91 7.45 18.42 7.79
N GLU A 92 8.18 18.94 8.77
CA GLU A 92 7.81 20.20 9.45
C GLU A 92 8.46 21.44 8.80
N CYS A 93 9.16 21.24 7.68
CA CYS A 93 9.84 22.28 6.95
C CYS A 93 8.89 23.14 6.10
N GLY A 94 8.38 24.23 6.66
CA GLY A 94 7.58 25.20 5.91
C GLY A 94 6.16 24.69 5.62
N GLU A 95 5.79 24.51 4.35
CA GLU A 95 4.53 23.84 4.01
C GLU A 95 4.67 22.34 4.25
N GLN A 96 3.70 21.74 4.93
CA GLN A 96 3.72 20.33 5.29
C GLN A 96 3.60 19.47 4.02
N VAL A 97 4.73 18.97 3.54
CA VAL A 97 4.81 18.03 2.41
C VAL A 97 4.67 16.61 2.96
N SER A 98 3.74 15.85 2.40
CA SER A 98 3.57 14.44 2.76
C SER A 98 4.64 13.59 2.07
N PHE A 99 5.11 12.53 2.73
CA PHE A 99 6.00 11.54 2.10
C PHE A 99 5.40 11.00 0.80
N PHE A 100 4.09 10.75 0.79
CA PHE A 100 3.36 10.23 -0.37
C PHE A 100 3.22 11.24 -1.51
N ASP A 101 3.37 12.54 -1.27
CA ASP A 101 3.38 13.56 -2.33
C ASP A 101 4.63 13.45 -3.22
N ASN A 102 5.71 12.83 -2.71
CA ASN A 102 6.90 12.55 -3.50
C ASN A 102 6.76 11.29 -4.37
N LEU A 103 5.74 10.45 -4.15
CA LEU A 103 5.52 9.21 -4.89
C LEU A 103 4.65 9.43 -6.12
N THR A 104 4.82 8.58 -7.15
CA THR A 104 3.95 8.60 -8.33
C THR A 104 2.68 7.80 -8.05
N ILE A 105 1.80 8.29 -7.17
CA ILE A 105 0.51 7.66 -6.89
C ILE A 105 -0.52 8.22 -7.86
N THR A 106 -1.02 7.38 -8.78
CA THR A 106 -2.09 7.80 -9.70
C THR A 106 -3.42 7.95 -8.97
N ASP A 107 -4.31 8.82 -9.47
CA ASP A 107 -5.67 8.97 -8.92
C ASP A 107 -6.45 7.65 -8.96
N GLU A 108 -6.14 6.77 -9.91
CA GLU A 108 -6.71 5.43 -10.03
C GLU A 108 -6.30 4.53 -8.84
N MET A 109 -5.06 4.68 -8.34
CA MET A 109 -4.60 4.00 -7.14
C MET A 109 -5.26 4.57 -5.88
N LYS A 110 -5.51 5.89 -5.84
CA LYS A 110 -6.24 6.55 -4.73
C LYS A 110 -7.74 6.23 -4.71
N GLN A 111 -8.33 5.85 -5.84
CA GLN A 111 -9.74 5.43 -5.95
C GLN A 111 -9.99 3.97 -5.52
N THR A 112 -8.94 3.23 -5.14
CA THR A 112 -9.07 1.87 -4.61
C THR A 112 -9.31 1.87 -3.09
N ASP A 113 -9.64 0.71 -2.50
CA ASP A 113 -9.71 0.50 -1.03
C ASP A 113 -8.32 0.59 -0.34
N LEU A 114 -7.37 1.32 -0.92
CA LEU A 114 -6.06 1.59 -0.36
C LEU A 114 -6.16 2.71 0.69
N ILE A 115 -5.66 2.40 1.87
CA ILE A 115 -5.52 3.34 2.97
C ILE A 115 -4.07 3.80 3.00
N PHE A 116 -3.88 5.11 3.02
CA PHE A 116 -2.58 5.76 3.19
C PHE A 116 -2.54 6.37 4.59
N ILE A 117 -1.58 5.95 5.40
CA ILE A 117 -1.34 6.48 6.73
C ILE A 117 0.00 7.16 6.75
N GLU A 118 0.00 8.40 7.22
CA GLU A 118 1.22 9.14 7.47
C GLU A 118 1.18 9.71 8.89
N ASN A 119 2.22 9.38 9.66
CA ASN A 119 2.48 9.94 10.98
C ASN A 119 3.99 10.00 11.20
N ASN A 120 4.45 10.56 12.32
CA ASN A 120 5.87 10.76 12.64
C ASN A 120 6.71 9.46 12.70
N GLN A 121 6.07 8.30 12.65
CA GLN A 121 6.77 7.01 12.64
C GLN A 121 6.65 6.32 11.29
N TYR A 122 5.50 6.39 10.62
CA TYR A 122 5.19 5.57 9.47
C TYR A 122 4.66 6.41 8.32
N SER A 123 5.20 6.16 7.13
CA SER A 123 4.50 6.34 5.87
C SER A 123 4.10 4.95 5.39
N MET A 124 2.82 4.60 5.56
CA MET A 124 2.28 3.25 5.38
C MET A 124 1.12 3.25 4.38
N VAL A 125 1.05 2.21 3.56
CA VAL A 125 -0.02 1.99 2.59
C VAL A 125 -0.49 0.56 2.66
N GLY A 126 -1.79 0.31 2.53
CA GLY A 126 -2.29 -1.05 2.48
C GLY A 126 -3.79 -1.15 2.25
N TYR A 127 -4.28 -2.38 2.14
CA TYR A 127 -5.72 -2.66 2.08
C TYR A 127 -6.25 -2.97 3.48
N GLY A 128 -7.29 -2.25 3.90
CA GLY A 128 -7.88 -2.37 5.23
C GLY A 128 -9.21 -1.64 5.34
N ASN A 129 -9.80 -1.67 6.53
CA ASN A 129 -11.07 -0.99 6.84
C ASN A 129 -10.90 0.13 7.88
N ASP A 130 -9.69 0.36 8.35
CA ASP A 130 -9.38 1.26 9.45
C ASP A 130 -8.05 1.97 9.16
N GLU A 131 -7.96 3.23 9.60
CA GLU A 131 -6.87 4.18 9.34
C GLU A 131 -5.78 4.10 10.42
N SER A 132 -5.71 3.00 11.19
CA SER A 132 -4.65 2.76 12.17
C SER A 132 -3.55 1.84 11.61
N PRO A 133 -2.25 2.12 11.90
CA PRO A 133 -1.16 1.23 11.51
C PRO A 133 -1.35 -0.21 11.99
N GLU A 134 -1.85 -0.39 13.21
CA GLU A 134 -2.09 -1.71 13.81
C GLU A 134 -3.12 -2.51 13.03
N ALA A 135 -4.22 -1.87 12.59
CA ALA A 135 -5.26 -2.53 11.83
C ALA A 135 -4.76 -2.97 10.45
N LEU A 136 -4.00 -2.13 9.75
CA LEU A 136 -3.38 -2.50 8.48
C LEU A 136 -2.34 -3.61 8.66
N MET A 137 -1.53 -3.56 9.73
CA MET A 137 -0.57 -4.62 10.02
C MET A 137 -1.25 -5.97 10.32
N ALA A 138 -2.39 -5.95 11.00
CA ALA A 138 -3.21 -7.14 11.23
C ALA A 138 -3.81 -7.70 9.92
N GLY A 139 -4.10 -6.81 8.96
CA GLY A 139 -4.57 -7.12 7.62
C GLY A 139 -3.54 -7.81 6.73
N LYS A 140 -2.23 -7.69 7.03
CA LYS A 140 -1.11 -8.33 6.28
C LYS A 140 -1.16 -8.13 4.76
N CYS A 141 -1.65 -6.97 4.33
CA CYS A 141 -1.62 -6.52 2.95
C CYS A 141 -1.20 -5.04 2.95
N TYR A 142 0.07 -4.80 3.27
CA TYR A 142 0.61 -3.45 3.47
C TYR A 142 2.09 -3.35 3.11
N ALA A 143 2.53 -2.11 2.92
CA ALA A 143 3.90 -1.68 2.84
C ALA A 143 4.12 -0.46 3.74
N TYR A 144 5.30 -0.31 4.33
CA TYR A 144 5.67 0.91 5.04
C TYR A 144 7.13 1.30 4.81
N TYR A 145 7.35 2.59 4.98
CA TYR A 145 8.60 3.24 5.28
C TYR A 145 8.49 3.84 6.69
N ARG A 146 9.57 3.72 7.49
CA ARG A 146 9.64 4.33 8.83
C ARG A 146 11.03 4.85 9.14
N MET A 147 11.08 5.87 9.98
CA MET A 147 12.32 6.35 10.59
C MET A 147 12.61 5.57 11.87
N ASP A 148 13.83 5.02 11.97
CA ASP A 148 14.31 4.21 13.08
C ASP A 148 15.44 4.97 13.78
N GLY A 149 15.11 5.67 14.88
CA GLY A 149 16.09 6.47 15.64
C GLY A 149 17.25 5.70 16.31
N LYS A 150 17.48 4.41 15.99
CA LYS A 150 18.47 3.53 16.64
C LYS A 150 19.26 2.60 15.69
N GLY A 151 19.58 3.03 14.47
CA GLY A 151 20.43 2.27 13.55
C GLY A 151 21.43 3.13 12.78
N ALA A 152 22.49 2.52 12.25
CA ALA A 152 23.50 3.20 11.41
C ALA A 152 22.89 3.89 10.17
N ASP A 153 21.74 3.39 9.70
CA ASP A 153 21.02 3.91 8.54
C ASP A 153 19.72 4.66 8.90
N GLY A 154 19.30 4.75 10.17
CA GLY A 154 18.20 5.63 10.61
C GLY A 154 16.79 5.36 10.07
N HIS A 155 16.53 4.33 9.25
CA HIS A 155 15.23 4.05 8.63
C HIS A 155 15.02 2.56 8.33
N SER A 156 13.78 2.15 8.03
CA SER A 156 13.48 0.81 7.50
C SER A 156 12.26 0.74 6.58
N PHE A 157 12.25 -0.32 5.77
CA PHE A 157 11.18 -0.69 4.87
C PHE A 157 10.63 -2.05 5.24
N LYS A 158 9.32 -2.24 5.10
CA LYS A 158 8.70 -3.56 5.19
C LYS A 158 7.50 -3.67 4.26
N VAL A 159 7.29 -4.88 3.76
CA VAL A 159 6.09 -5.28 3.02
C VAL A 159 5.59 -6.62 3.56
N ASP A 160 4.27 -6.76 3.68
CA ASP A 160 3.59 -8.02 3.97
C ASP A 160 2.37 -8.13 3.07
N THR A 161 2.35 -9.12 2.18
CA THR A 161 1.25 -9.38 1.25
C THR A 161 0.61 -10.75 1.50
N SER A 162 0.81 -11.34 2.67
CA SER A 162 0.36 -12.70 2.97
C SER A 162 -1.16 -12.86 3.09
N ARG A 163 -1.90 -11.75 3.21
CA ARG A 163 -3.38 -11.74 3.21
C ARG A 163 -3.98 -10.60 2.36
N CYS A 164 -3.25 -10.22 1.31
CA CYS A 164 -3.93 -9.67 0.14
C CYS A 164 -4.86 -10.76 -0.43
#